data_AF-A0A937EE88-F1
#
_entry.id   AF-A0A937EE88-F1
#
_cell.length_a   1.000
_cell.length_b   1.000
_cell.length_c   1.000
_cell.angle_alpha   90.00
_cell.angle_beta   90.00
_cell.angle_gamma   90.00
#
_symmetry.space_group_name_H-M   'P 1'
#
loop_
_entity.id
_entity.type
_entity.pdbx_description
1 polymer ?
#
loop_
_entity_poly.entity_id
_entity_poly.type
_entity_poly.pdbx_seq_one_letter_code
_entity_poly.pdbx_strand_id
1 'polypeptide(L)'
;MAWEEWEQLKAAAADRHGAHMRLDQLPTGPGGGGGKAQGKLRSDKAAWSAAGEGVGSLRDGLGKALTKLQQGQTGLGDQSGCLTAAAQKGVYDSWDRRVTDISELCHGLADVLNKTGHDQLRTDQAVKEEIAGLKAGSEKGSDAGGPGKGR
;
A
#
# COMPACT_ATOMS: atom_id res chain seq x y z
N MET A 1 -13.07 30.36 31.39
CA MET A 1 -13.84 30.19 30.16
C MET A 1 -13.26 29.13 29.23
N ALA A 2 -12.10 29.28 28.56
CA ALA A 2 -11.56 28.22 27.68
C ALA A 2 -11.15 26.91 28.39
N TRP A 3 -10.87 26.98 29.70
CA TRP A 3 -10.48 25.81 30.51
C TRP A 3 -11.66 24.91 30.86
N GLU A 4 -12.85 25.49 31.08
CA GLU A 4 -14.07 24.72 31.34
C GLU A 4 -14.54 23.99 30.09
N GLU A 5 -14.36 24.58 28.90
CA GLU A 5 -14.61 23.89 27.63
C GLU A 5 -13.66 22.70 27.42
N TRP A 6 -12.41 22.82 27.88
CA TRP A 6 -11.43 21.73 27.80
C TRP A 6 -11.78 20.56 28.74
N GLU A 7 -12.22 20.86 29.97
CA GLU A 7 -12.71 19.83 30.90
C GLU A 7 -13.98 19.12 30.38
N GLN A 8 -14.91 19.87 29.78
CA GLN A 8 -16.09 19.28 29.15
C GLN A 8 -15.74 18.37 27.96
N LEU A 9 -14.77 18.76 27.14
CA LEU A 9 -14.31 17.95 26.00
C LEU A 9 -13.68 16.63 26.46
N LYS A 10 -12.92 16.65 27.55
CA LYS A 10 -12.36 15.43 28.15
C LYS A 10 -13.43 14.54 28.77
N ALA A 11 -14.38 15.11 29.49
CA ALA A 11 -15.49 14.35 30.07
C ALA A 11 -16.32 13.68 28.97
N ALA A 12 -16.63 14.41 27.89
CA ALA A 12 -17.33 13.86 26.73
C ALA A 12 -16.52 12.77 25.99
N ALA A 13 -15.18 12.86 25.99
CA ALA A 13 -14.31 11.83 25.43
C ALA A 13 -14.22 10.59 26.32
N ALA A 14 -14.21 10.76 27.65
CA ALA A 14 -14.25 9.68 28.62
C ALA A 14 -15.60 8.94 28.59
N ASP A 15 -16.72 9.64 28.42
CA ASP A 15 -18.04 9.03 28.22
C ASP A 15 -18.12 8.24 26.90
N ARG A 16 -17.37 8.66 25.88
CA ARG A 16 -17.22 7.91 24.61
C ARG A 16 -16.32 6.68 24.73
N HIS A 17 -15.64 6.42 25.85
CA HIS A 17 -14.88 5.17 26.04
C HIS A 17 -15.75 3.91 26.01
N GLY A 18 -17.08 4.03 26.10
CA GLY A 18 -17.99 2.90 25.83
C GLY A 18 -18.05 2.49 24.35
N ALA A 19 -17.73 3.41 23.43
CA ALA A 19 -17.55 3.10 22.02
C ALA A 19 -16.08 2.73 21.78
N HIS A 20 -15.74 1.47 22.05
CA HIS A 20 -14.46 0.91 21.61
C HIS A 20 -14.21 1.30 20.14
N MET A 21 -13.04 1.89 19.86
CA MET A 21 -12.57 2.11 18.51
C MET A 21 -12.54 0.73 17.82
N ARG A 22 -13.54 0.49 16.98
CA ARG A 22 -13.78 -0.82 16.38
C ARG A 22 -12.86 -0.93 15.17
N LEU A 23 -11.64 -1.39 15.40
CA LEU A 23 -10.79 -1.89 14.32
C LEU A 23 -11.58 -2.98 13.58
N ASP A 24 -11.60 -2.95 12.25
CA ASP A 24 -12.21 -3.98 11.41
C ASP A 24 -11.46 -5.30 11.59
N GLN A 25 -11.74 -5.98 12.71
CA GLN A 25 -11.20 -7.29 13.02
C GLN A 25 -12.20 -8.34 12.54
N LEU A 26 -11.67 -9.34 11.84
CA LEU A 26 -12.42 -10.54 11.47
C LEU A 26 -13.01 -11.16 12.76
N PRO A 27 -14.26 -11.66 12.76
CA PRO A 27 -14.88 -12.19 13.97
C PRO A 27 -14.01 -13.27 14.61
N THR A 28 -13.54 -13.04 15.82
CA THR A 28 -12.90 -14.08 16.63
C THR A 28 -14.00 -15.05 17.04
N GLY A 29 -14.00 -16.25 16.45
CA GLY A 29 -14.85 -17.34 16.90
C GLY A 29 -14.66 -17.62 18.41
N PRO A 30 -15.65 -18.22 19.08
CA PRO A 30 -15.67 -18.36 20.52
C PRO A 30 -14.63 -19.40 20.98
N GLY A 31 -13.47 -18.90 21.40
CA GLY A 31 -12.37 -19.72 21.88
C GLY A 31 -11.09 -18.90 21.96
N GLY A 32 -11.01 -18.01 22.96
CA GLY A 32 -9.79 -17.26 23.23
C GLY A 32 -8.64 -18.19 23.66
N GLY A 33 -7.49 -18.05 23.00
CA GLY A 33 -6.22 -18.62 23.44
C GLY A 33 -5.48 -19.40 22.36
N GLY A 34 -4.33 -18.86 21.93
CA GLY A 34 -3.32 -19.63 21.20
C GLY A 34 -3.16 -19.21 19.75
N GLY A 35 -2.19 -18.32 19.50
CA GLY A 35 -1.84 -17.87 18.17
C GLY A 35 -1.46 -19.02 17.23
N LYS A 36 -2.15 -19.06 16.09
CA LYS A 36 -1.60 -19.63 14.85
C LYS A 36 -2.06 -18.74 13.69
N ALA A 37 -1.08 -18.03 13.14
CA ALA A 37 -1.12 -17.26 11.89
C ALA A 37 -2.21 -16.18 11.77
N GLN A 38 -2.28 -15.22 12.71
CA GLN A 38 -2.53 -13.85 12.22
C GLN A 38 -1.32 -13.49 11.37
N GLY A 39 -1.45 -13.60 10.04
CA GLY A 39 -0.40 -13.17 9.12
C GLY A 39 0.07 -11.79 9.54
N LYS A 40 1.36 -11.67 9.89
CA LYS A 40 1.92 -10.37 10.27
C LYS A 40 1.68 -9.45 9.08
N LEU A 41 0.95 -8.35 9.30
CA LEU A 41 0.82 -7.28 8.32
C LEU A 41 2.22 -6.87 7.87
N ARG A 42 2.53 -7.16 6.61
CA ARG A 42 3.83 -6.88 6.02
C ARG A 42 3.71 -5.61 5.21
N SER A 43 4.16 -4.51 5.79
CA SER A 43 4.32 -3.22 5.13
C SER A 43 5.78 -2.84 5.26
N ASP A 44 6.57 -3.22 4.26
CA ASP A 44 7.97 -2.89 4.15
C ASP A 44 8.30 -2.62 2.67
N LYS A 45 9.42 -1.96 2.39
CA LYS A 45 9.82 -1.62 1.02
C LYS A 45 9.81 -2.84 0.08
N ALA A 46 10.24 -4.01 0.56
CA ALA A 46 10.30 -5.20 -0.29
C ALA A 46 8.90 -5.70 -0.67
N ALA A 47 7.95 -5.67 0.26
CA ALA A 47 6.56 -6.01 -0.03
C ALA A 47 5.92 -5.06 -1.05
N TRP A 48 6.15 -3.76 -0.91
CA TRP A 48 5.66 -2.75 -1.86
C TRP A 48 6.32 -2.86 -3.24
N SER A 49 7.65 -3.03 -3.30
CA SER A 49 8.37 -3.24 -4.57
C SER A 49 7.92 -4.53 -5.26
N ALA A 50 7.75 -5.64 -4.52
CA ALA A 50 7.27 -6.90 -5.09
C ALA A 50 5.85 -6.78 -5.67
N ALA A 51 4.96 -6.03 -5.00
CA ALA A 51 3.64 -5.72 -5.54
C ALA A 51 3.74 -4.90 -6.85
N GLY A 52 4.62 -3.88 -6.88
CA GLY A 52 4.88 -3.10 -8.09
C GLY A 52 5.43 -3.95 -9.24
N GLU A 53 6.38 -4.85 -8.97
CA GLU A 53 6.93 -5.81 -9.93
C GLU A 53 5.86 -6.76 -10.48
N GLY A 54 4.95 -7.23 -9.62
CA GLY A 54 3.82 -8.07 -10.01
C GLY A 54 2.89 -7.35 -10.99
N VAL A 55 2.57 -6.09 -10.71
CA VAL A 55 1.75 -5.25 -11.60
C VAL A 55 2.49 -4.95 -12.91
N GLY A 56 3.80 -4.66 -12.86
CA GLY A 56 4.63 -4.50 -14.05
C GLY A 56 4.66 -5.77 -14.92
N SER A 57 4.77 -6.93 -14.30
CA SER A 57 4.75 -8.23 -15.00
C SER A 57 3.41 -8.51 -15.68
N LEU A 58 2.29 -8.10 -15.05
CA LEU A 58 0.96 -8.17 -15.67
C LEU A 58 0.90 -7.31 -16.93
N ARG A 59 1.40 -6.07 -16.88
CA ARG A 59 1.49 -5.17 -18.04
C ARG A 59 2.29 -5.83 -19.18
N ASP A 60 3.46 -6.39 -18.89
CA ASP A 60 4.29 -7.04 -19.90
C ASP A 60 3.59 -8.26 -20.53
N GLY A 61 2.88 -9.04 -19.72
CA GLY A 61 2.07 -10.17 -20.18
C GLY A 61 0.95 -9.73 -21.13
N LEU A 62 0.24 -8.67 -20.78
CA LEU A 62 -0.83 -8.10 -21.62
C LEU A 62 -0.27 -7.54 -22.94
N GLY A 63 0.86 -6.84 -22.90
CA GLY A 63 1.53 -6.35 -24.10
C GLY A 63 1.91 -7.49 -25.06
N LYS A 64 2.51 -8.57 -24.53
CA LYS A 64 2.82 -9.78 -25.33
C LYS A 64 1.58 -10.42 -25.95
N ALA A 65 0.48 -10.48 -25.20
CA ALA A 65 -0.79 -11.03 -25.70
C ALA A 65 -1.37 -10.16 -26.82
N LEU A 66 -1.35 -8.83 -26.66
CA LEU A 66 -1.79 -7.89 -27.69
C LEU A 66 -0.95 -8.00 -28.97
N THR A 67 0.38 -8.10 -28.85
CA THR A 67 1.26 -8.33 -30.01
C THR A 67 0.91 -9.62 -30.75
N LYS A 68 0.63 -10.72 -30.03
CA LYS A 68 0.17 -11.97 -30.67
C LYS A 68 -1.17 -11.80 -31.37
N LEU A 69 -2.10 -11.06 -30.75
CA LEU A 69 -3.41 -10.77 -31.34
C LEU A 69 -3.26 -9.93 -32.63
N GLN A 70 -2.37 -8.94 -32.63
CA GLN A 70 -2.03 -8.12 -33.79
C GLN A 70 -1.42 -8.98 -34.91
N GLN A 71 -0.48 -9.86 -34.59
CA GLN A 71 0.09 -10.81 -35.55
C GLN A 71 -0.97 -11.71 -36.16
N GLY A 72 -1.95 -12.17 -35.37
CA GLY A 72 -3.10 -12.93 -35.84
C GLY A 72 -4.05 -12.17 -36.78
N GLN A 73 -3.92 -10.85 -36.89
CA GLN A 73 -4.64 -10.04 -37.89
C GLN A 73 -3.95 -10.02 -39.26
N THR A 74 -2.74 -10.56 -39.37
CA THR A 74 -1.98 -10.56 -40.64
C THR A 74 -2.73 -11.34 -41.71
N GLY A 75 -2.86 -10.76 -42.91
CA GLY A 75 -3.53 -11.40 -44.04
C GLY A 75 -5.05 -11.14 -44.13
N LEU A 76 -5.62 -10.30 -43.26
CA LEU A 76 -7.05 -9.95 -43.31
C LEU A 76 -7.52 -9.21 -44.57
N GLY A 77 -6.59 -8.73 -45.43
CA GLY A 77 -6.92 -8.14 -46.73
C GLY A 77 -7.87 -6.94 -46.65
N ASP A 78 -8.48 -6.59 -47.79
CA ASP A 78 -9.62 -5.67 -47.81
C ASP A 78 -10.84 -6.38 -47.21
N GLN A 79 -11.49 -5.74 -46.23
CA GLN A 79 -12.60 -6.31 -45.48
C GLN A 79 -13.93 -6.25 -46.25
N SER A 80 -13.91 -5.56 -47.40
CA SER A 80 -15.00 -5.51 -48.37
C SER A 80 -15.48 -6.92 -48.73
N GLY A 81 -16.70 -7.27 -48.31
CA GLY A 81 -17.36 -8.53 -48.67
C GLY A 81 -17.18 -9.70 -47.69
N CYS A 82 -16.39 -9.55 -46.63
CA CYS A 82 -16.23 -10.58 -45.60
C CYS A 82 -16.59 -10.05 -44.20
N LEU A 83 -17.84 -10.27 -43.78
CA LEU A 83 -18.34 -9.82 -42.47
C LEU A 83 -17.52 -10.36 -41.29
N THR A 84 -17.03 -11.60 -41.39
CA THR A 84 -16.20 -12.21 -40.34
C THR A 84 -14.85 -11.51 -40.21
N ALA A 85 -14.25 -11.10 -41.34
CA ALA A 85 -13.00 -10.33 -41.33
C ALA A 85 -13.22 -8.97 -40.63
N ALA A 86 -14.29 -8.26 -40.99
CA ALA A 86 -14.67 -7.00 -40.34
C ALA A 86 -14.92 -7.16 -38.83
N ALA A 87 -15.64 -8.20 -38.44
CA ALA A 87 -15.88 -8.51 -37.03
C ALA A 87 -14.57 -8.80 -36.28
N GLN A 88 -13.66 -9.59 -36.87
CA GLN A 88 -12.37 -9.91 -36.27
C GLN A 88 -11.53 -8.64 -36.02
N LYS A 89 -11.49 -7.72 -37.00
CA LYS A 89 -10.79 -6.43 -36.85
C LYS A 89 -11.42 -5.55 -35.76
N GLY A 90 -12.75 -5.50 -35.70
CA GLY A 90 -13.46 -4.77 -34.65
C GLY A 90 -13.15 -5.30 -33.25
N VAL A 91 -13.08 -6.63 -33.08
CA VAL A 91 -12.66 -7.25 -31.82
C VAL A 91 -11.22 -6.89 -31.47
N TYR A 92 -10.30 -6.94 -32.44
CA TYR A 92 -8.91 -6.49 -32.24
C TYR A 92 -8.85 -5.04 -31.74
N ASP A 93 -9.54 -4.11 -32.41
CA ASP A 93 -9.52 -2.69 -32.05
C ASP A 93 -10.12 -2.42 -30.66
N SER A 94 -11.08 -3.23 -30.23
CA SER A 94 -11.62 -3.16 -28.87
C SER A 94 -10.61 -3.64 -27.83
N TRP A 95 -9.88 -4.71 -28.12
CA TRP A 95 -8.88 -5.26 -27.21
C TRP A 95 -7.63 -4.39 -27.12
N ASP A 96 -7.20 -3.80 -28.24
CA ASP A 96 -6.08 -2.87 -28.32
C ASP A 96 -6.27 -1.67 -27.39
N ARG A 97 -7.43 -1.01 -27.46
CA ARG A 97 -7.78 0.10 -26.54
C ARG A 97 -7.76 -0.35 -25.08
N ARG A 98 -8.47 -1.44 -24.77
CA ARG A 98 -8.58 -1.93 -23.39
C ARG A 98 -7.23 -2.31 -22.78
N VAL A 99 -6.37 -2.98 -23.54
CA VAL A 99 -5.04 -3.36 -23.07
C VAL A 99 -4.16 -2.13 -22.90
N THR A 100 -4.28 -1.12 -23.76
CA THR A 100 -3.59 0.16 -23.62
C THR A 100 -3.97 0.83 -22.30
N ASP A 101 -5.26 0.99 -22.02
CA ASP A 101 -5.75 1.61 -20.78
C ASP A 101 -5.28 0.84 -19.52
N ILE A 102 -5.36 -0.49 -19.54
CA ILE A 102 -4.89 -1.33 -18.43
C ILE A 102 -3.37 -1.20 -18.26
N SER A 103 -2.62 -1.09 -19.36
CA SER A 103 -1.17 -0.96 -19.33
C SER A 103 -0.73 0.36 -18.70
N GLU A 104 -1.43 1.45 -19.00
CA GLU A 104 -1.21 2.76 -18.37
C GLU A 104 -1.51 2.72 -16.87
N LEU A 105 -2.65 2.11 -16.49
CA LEU A 105 -3.00 1.93 -15.09
C LEU A 105 -1.97 1.09 -14.34
N CYS A 106 -1.53 -0.02 -14.94
CA CYS A 106 -0.50 -0.88 -14.34
C CYS A 106 0.83 -0.14 -14.19
N HIS A 107 1.22 0.66 -15.17
CA HIS A 107 2.42 1.49 -15.06
C HIS A 107 2.32 2.48 -13.90
N GLY A 108 1.23 3.26 -13.84
CA GLY A 108 1.04 4.23 -12.76
C GLY A 108 0.96 3.57 -11.37
N LEU A 109 0.30 2.41 -11.27
CA LEU A 109 0.20 1.67 -10.02
C LEU A 109 1.57 1.11 -9.58
N ALA A 110 2.36 0.55 -10.50
CA ALA A 110 3.69 0.06 -10.19
C ALA A 110 4.60 1.19 -9.64
N ASP A 111 4.53 2.37 -10.25
CA ASP A 111 5.29 3.55 -9.81
C ASP A 111 4.87 4.01 -8.41
N VAL A 112 3.56 4.10 -8.15
CA VAL A 112 3.02 4.48 -6.84
C VAL A 112 3.42 3.47 -5.76
N LEU A 113 3.33 2.17 -6.04
CA LEU A 113 3.72 1.12 -5.10
C LEU A 113 5.21 1.22 -4.75
N ASN A 114 6.08 1.36 -5.76
CA ASN A 114 7.51 1.46 -5.52
C ASN A 114 7.88 2.73 -4.75
N LYS A 115 7.26 3.87 -5.09
CA LYS A 115 7.45 5.14 -4.38
C LYS A 115 7.01 5.03 -2.92
N THR A 116 5.84 4.42 -2.68
CA THR A 116 5.31 4.22 -1.32
C THR A 116 6.28 3.40 -0.48
N GLY A 117 6.80 2.28 -1.02
CA GLY A 117 7.80 1.47 -0.32
C GLY A 117 9.09 2.23 0.00
N HIS A 118 9.56 3.07 -0.91
CA HIS A 118 10.72 3.93 -0.70
C HIS A 118 10.49 4.97 0.41
N ASP A 119 9.37 5.69 0.34
CA ASP A 119 9.04 6.75 1.29
C ASP A 119 8.79 6.19 2.70
N GLN A 120 8.17 5.00 2.79
CA GLN A 120 8.02 4.29 4.06
C GLN A 120 9.38 3.94 4.67
N LEU A 121 10.29 3.34 3.88
CA LEU A 121 11.64 2.99 4.39
C LEU A 121 12.37 4.22 4.94
N ARG A 122 12.34 5.34 4.20
CA ARG A 122 12.97 6.59 4.62
C ARG A 122 12.37 7.11 5.92
N THR A 123 11.05 7.05 6.06
CA THR A 123 10.34 7.45 7.28
C THR A 123 10.73 6.56 8.46
N ASP A 124 10.74 5.24 8.25
CA ASP A 124 11.11 4.27 9.28
C ASP A 124 12.57 4.44 9.74
N GLN A 125 13.47 4.81 8.83
CA GLN A 125 14.88 5.11 9.15
C GLN A 125 15.00 6.39 9.98
N ALA A 126 14.36 7.48 9.57
CA ALA A 126 14.37 8.74 10.32
C ALA A 126 13.81 8.56 11.74
N VAL A 127 12.70 7.84 11.90
CA VAL A 127 12.13 7.56 13.22
C VAL A 127 13.09 6.74 14.09
N LYS A 128 13.80 5.76 13.51
CA LYS A 128 14.81 4.97 14.26
C LYS A 128 15.97 5.83 14.73
N GLU A 129 16.43 6.76 13.90
CA GLU A 129 17.52 7.70 14.23
C GLU A 129 17.12 8.62 15.38
N GLU A 130 15.93 9.21 15.34
CA GLU A 130 15.39 10.05 16.42
C GLU A 130 15.27 9.27 17.74
N ILE A 131 14.75 8.04 17.69
CA ILE A 131 14.65 7.18 18.88
C ILE A 131 16.04 6.84 19.44
N ALA A 132 17.02 6.56 18.58
CA ALA A 132 18.40 6.29 19.00
C ALA A 132 19.02 7.54 19.68
N GLY A 133 18.76 8.73 19.13
CA GLY A 133 19.17 10.01 19.72
C GLY A 133 18.58 10.22 21.12
N LEU A 134 17.27 9.97 21.29
CA LEU A 134 16.60 10.08 22.60
C LEU A 134 17.20 9.12 23.65
N LYS A 135 17.48 7.86 23.26
CA LYS A 135 18.12 6.89 24.16
C LYS A 135 19.50 7.36 24.60
N ALA A 136 20.35 7.77 23.65
CA ALA A 136 21.69 8.28 23.95
C ALA A 136 21.65 9.54 24.84
N GLY A 137 20.66 10.43 24.65
CA GLY A 137 20.46 11.60 25.51
C GLY A 137 20.02 11.23 26.93
N SER A 138 19.13 10.25 27.07
CA SER A 138 18.67 9.76 28.38
C SER A 138 19.78 9.12 29.20
N GLU A 139 20.67 8.34 28.56
CA GLU A 139 21.83 7.72 29.20
C GLU A 139 22.85 8.76 29.68
N LYS A 140 23.07 9.82 28.90
CA LYS A 140 23.92 10.95 29.33
C LYS A 140 23.33 11.75 30.49
N GLY A 141 22.00 11.92 30.51
CA GLY A 141 21.30 12.61 31.60
C GLY A 141 21.35 11.85 32.93
N SER A 142 21.33 10.51 32.89
CA SER A 142 21.45 9.69 34.09
C SER A 142 22.84 9.71 34.72
N ASP A 143 23.89 9.95 33.93
CA ASP A 143 25.28 9.95 34.42
C ASP A 143 25.72 11.31 35.01
N ALA A 144 24.95 12.37 34.78
CA ALA A 144 25.21 13.71 35.32
C ALA A 144 24.56 13.98 36.71
N GLY A 145 23.80 13.01 37.25
CA GLY A 145 23.04 13.13 38.51
C GLY A 145 23.61 12.34 39.69
N GLY A 146 24.86 12.59 40.10
CA GLY A 146 25.47 12.06 41.33
C GLY A 146 25.57 13.13 42.45
N PRO A 147 25.52 12.75 43.75
CA PRO A 147 24.77 13.47 44.78
C PRO A 147 25.42 14.76 45.31
N GLY A 148 24.60 15.80 45.41
CA GLY A 148 24.89 17.02 46.17
C GLY A 148 25.15 16.69 47.64
N LYS A 149 26.37 16.99 48.09
CA LYS A 149 26.85 16.79 49.46
C LYS A 149 26.05 17.68 50.42
N GLY A 150 25.25 17.05 51.28
CA GLY A 150 24.54 17.71 52.37
C GLY A 150 25.50 18.44 53.32
N ARG A 151 25.07 19.62 53.77
CA ARG A 151 25.59 20.33 54.94
C ARG A 151 24.74 19.99 56.15
#